data_AF-H1Z2W4-F1
#
_entry.id   AF-H1Z2W4-F1
#
_cell.length_a   1.000
_cell.length_b   1.000
_cell.length_c   1.000
_cell.angle_alpha   90.00
_cell.angle_beta   90.00
_cell.angle_gamma   90.00
#
_symmetry.space_group_name_H-M   'P 1'
#
loop_
_entity.id
_entity.type
_entity.pdbx_description
1 polymer ?
#
loop_
_entity_poly.entity_id
_entity_poly.type
_entity_poly.pdbx_seq_one_letter_code
_entity_poly.pdbx_strand_id
1 'polypeptide(L)'
;MREPSRLERAKARIQALMEKPAPGDKIARFTHVFLALVIITNTIAVVIFTIPSVEVSFSSGLNLIITFCLLVFTIEYILRIWSCTSAPTITGRFSERLRYATGFYQIIDLISIIPLIFPVFFPTDFALLRGFRLISIFKLGRYARNSTSLALLKRVVIKKREIFTIMIFFLVFVILFSSTIMYLVENHAQPDKFSSIPAAIWWAMMTVTTVGYGDIYPITPLGKTIGSFITLAGVLLLALPSAILATGFIEERQKNNGDRPDNSEDNLEKSGQMMDLLERAAGLREKGIITDEEYSEIKAGIISEKL
;
A
#
# COMPACT_ATOMS: atom_id res chain seq x y z
N MET A 1 -12.90 -9.37 43.00
CA MET A 1 -12.35 -8.57 41.89
C MET A 1 -12.57 -7.10 42.24
N ARG A 2 -11.50 -6.28 42.34
CA ARG A 2 -11.64 -4.84 42.61
C ARG A 2 -12.27 -4.16 41.39
N GLU A 3 -13.32 -3.37 41.58
CA GLU A 3 -13.85 -2.54 40.50
C GLU A 3 -12.76 -1.60 39.96
N PRO A 4 -12.65 -1.44 38.63
CA PRO A 4 -11.71 -0.51 38.05
C PRO A 4 -12.03 0.93 38.48
N SER A 5 -11.00 1.63 38.95
CA SER A 5 -11.10 3.04 39.33
C SER A 5 -11.58 3.89 38.14
N ARG A 6 -12.15 5.07 38.42
CA ARG A 6 -12.60 6.01 37.36
C ARG A 6 -11.49 6.32 36.36
N LEU A 7 -10.24 6.36 36.84
CA LEU A 7 -9.04 6.60 36.03
C LEU A 7 -8.77 5.44 35.06
N GLU A 8 -8.84 4.19 35.52
CA GLU A 8 -8.59 3.02 34.68
C GLU A 8 -9.68 2.85 33.61
N ARG A 9 -10.93 3.17 33.94
CA ARG A 9 -12.02 3.24 32.95
C ARG A 9 -11.78 4.33 31.89
N ALA A 10 -11.32 5.50 32.30
CA ALA A 10 -11.00 6.60 31.38
C ALA A 10 -9.85 6.23 30.43
N LYS A 11 -8.76 5.66 30.94
CA LYS A 11 -7.63 5.19 30.11
C LYS A 11 -8.05 4.12 29.12
N ALA A 12 -8.79 3.12 29.57
CA ALA A 12 -9.30 2.05 28.70
C ALA A 12 -10.22 2.60 27.60
N ARG A 13 -11.06 3.58 27.93
CA ARG A 13 -11.94 4.26 26.96
C ARG A 13 -11.13 5.04 25.92
N ILE A 14 -10.12 5.80 26.32
CA ILE A 14 -9.24 6.54 25.40
C ILE A 14 -8.45 5.59 24.51
N GLN A 15 -7.90 4.50 25.06
CA GLN A 15 -7.19 3.50 24.29
C GLN A 15 -8.09 2.85 23.23
N ALA A 16 -9.33 2.50 23.61
CA ALA A 16 -10.32 1.95 22.68
C ALA A 16 -10.67 2.96 21.57
N LEU A 17 -10.84 4.25 21.93
CA LEU A 17 -11.11 5.33 20.99
C LEU A 17 -9.98 5.55 19.97
N MET A 18 -8.72 5.36 20.37
CA MET A 18 -7.57 5.71 19.53
C MET A 18 -6.99 4.54 18.72
N GLU A 19 -7.09 3.29 19.18
CA GLU A 19 -6.47 2.13 18.50
C GLU A 19 -7.46 1.14 17.87
N LYS A 20 -8.56 0.83 18.56
CA LYS A 20 -9.54 -0.17 18.12
C LYS A 20 -10.95 0.28 18.47
N PRO A 21 -11.51 1.22 17.70
CA PRO A 21 -12.86 1.69 17.97
C PRO A 21 -13.86 0.55 17.78
N ALA A 22 -14.83 0.46 18.68
CA ALA A 22 -15.92 -0.52 18.55
C ALA A 22 -16.72 -0.24 17.26
N PRO A 23 -17.20 -1.29 16.56
CA PRO A 23 -18.05 -1.10 15.37
C PRO A 23 -19.25 -0.21 15.71
N GLY A 24 -19.40 0.91 14.99
CA GLY A 24 -20.51 1.86 15.20
C GLY A 24 -20.27 2.97 16.24
N ASP A 25 -19.09 3.06 16.86
CA ASP A 25 -18.77 4.15 17.78
C ASP A 25 -18.66 5.50 17.04
N LYS A 26 -19.71 6.33 17.17
CA LYS A 26 -19.79 7.65 16.54
C LYS A 26 -18.72 8.61 17.07
N ILE A 27 -18.36 8.51 18.35
CA ILE A 27 -17.36 9.37 18.98
C ILE A 27 -15.99 9.05 18.40
N ALA A 28 -15.67 7.77 18.27
CA ALA A 28 -14.38 7.38 17.70
C ALA A 28 -14.27 7.75 16.22
N ARG A 29 -15.34 7.57 15.45
CA ARG A 29 -15.38 8.05 14.06
C ARG A 29 -15.14 9.56 13.99
N PHE A 30 -15.82 10.34 14.84
CA PHE A 30 -15.63 11.79 14.91
C PHE A 30 -14.18 12.15 15.28
N THR A 31 -13.59 11.53 16.30
CA THR A 31 -12.20 11.77 16.70
C THR A 31 -11.22 11.46 15.57
N HIS A 32 -11.38 10.34 14.86
CA HIS A 32 -10.50 9.98 13.74
C HIS A 32 -10.62 10.94 12.56
N VAL A 33 -11.84 11.37 12.21
CA VAL A 33 -12.10 12.36 11.16
C VAL A 33 -11.55 13.73 11.55
N PHE A 34 -11.77 14.16 12.79
CA PHE A 34 -11.22 15.39 13.33
C PHE A 34 -9.68 15.40 13.24
N LEU A 35 -9.02 14.35 13.72
CA LEU A 35 -7.56 14.23 13.62
C LEU A 35 -7.08 14.23 12.16
N ALA A 36 -7.81 13.59 11.25
CA ALA A 36 -7.47 13.58 9.83
C ALA A 36 -7.56 15.00 9.23
N LEU A 37 -8.63 15.73 9.55
CA LEU A 37 -8.81 17.11 9.14
C LEU A 37 -7.71 18.02 9.69
N VAL A 38 -7.33 17.85 10.97
CA VAL A 38 -6.21 18.62 11.56
C VAL A 38 -4.90 18.34 10.83
N ILE A 39 -4.62 17.08 10.45
CA ILE A 39 -3.42 16.74 9.66
C ILE A 39 -3.46 17.39 8.28
N ILE A 40 -4.58 17.28 7.58
CA ILE A 40 -4.75 17.87 6.23
C ILE A 40 -4.61 19.40 6.30
N THR A 41 -5.29 20.05 7.24
CA THR A 41 -5.20 21.50 7.44
C THR A 41 -3.77 21.93 7.75
N ASN A 42 -3.06 21.20 8.62
CA ASN A 42 -1.65 21.47 8.90
C ASN A 42 -0.78 21.33 7.66
N THR A 43 -0.94 20.25 6.89
CA THR A 43 -0.17 20.03 5.65
C THR A 43 -0.43 21.14 4.64
N ILE A 44 -1.68 21.52 4.41
CA ILE A 44 -2.04 22.62 3.50
C ILE A 44 -1.43 23.94 3.99
N ALA A 45 -1.57 24.25 5.28
CA ALA A 45 -1.00 25.47 5.84
C ALA A 45 0.53 25.53 5.68
N VAL A 46 1.24 24.42 5.90
CA VAL A 46 2.69 24.33 5.71
C VAL A 46 3.08 24.48 4.24
N VAL A 47 2.33 23.89 3.30
CA VAL A 47 2.57 24.05 1.86
C VAL A 47 2.32 25.48 1.41
N ILE A 48 1.26 26.13 1.87
CA ILE A 48 1.00 27.55 1.56
C ILE A 48 2.10 28.44 2.13
N PHE A 49 2.60 28.11 3.33
CA PHE A 49 3.69 28.86 3.99
C PHE A 49 5.01 28.79 3.21
N THR A 50 5.21 27.85 2.27
CA THR A 50 6.44 27.83 1.45
C THR A 50 6.42 28.87 0.33
N ILE A 51 5.27 29.53 0.07
CA ILE A 51 5.13 30.55 -0.96
C ILE A 51 5.56 31.92 -0.38
N PRO A 52 6.65 32.55 -0.87
CA PRO A 52 7.20 33.77 -0.28
C PRO A 52 6.21 34.94 -0.24
N SER A 53 5.38 35.10 -1.27
CA SER A 53 4.38 36.18 -1.35
C SER A 53 3.28 36.06 -0.30
N VAL A 54 2.92 34.83 0.07
CA VAL A 54 1.90 34.56 1.10
C VAL A 54 2.49 34.65 2.50
N GLU A 55 3.73 34.20 2.68
CA GLU A 55 4.45 34.30 3.96
C GLU A 55 4.49 35.75 4.45
N VAL A 56 4.86 36.70 3.59
CA VAL A 56 4.95 38.13 3.95
C VAL A 56 3.57 38.70 4.35
N SER A 57 2.49 38.25 3.72
CA SER A 57 1.15 38.83 3.90
C SER A 57 0.30 38.15 5.00
N PHE A 58 0.51 36.86 5.25
CA PHE A 58 -0.36 36.04 6.11
C PHE A 58 0.41 35.21 7.17
N SER A 59 1.69 35.51 7.41
CA SER A 59 2.55 34.78 8.36
C SER A 59 1.89 34.53 9.72
N SER A 60 1.32 35.55 10.36
CA SER A 60 0.71 35.43 11.69
C SER A 60 -0.46 34.43 11.72
N GLY A 61 -1.35 34.49 10.73
CA GLY A 61 -2.50 33.59 10.64
C GLY A 61 -2.09 32.14 10.38
N LEU A 62 -1.16 31.93 9.43
CA LEU A 62 -0.66 30.59 9.13
C LEU A 62 0.13 29.99 10.30
N ASN A 63 0.97 30.78 10.98
CA ASN A 63 1.70 30.32 12.16
C ASN A 63 0.75 29.99 13.33
N LEU A 64 -0.35 30.73 13.50
CA LEU A 64 -1.38 30.40 14.50
C LEU A 64 -2.04 29.05 14.20
N ILE A 65 -2.44 28.82 12.94
CA ILE A 65 -3.04 27.56 12.50
C ILE A 65 -2.06 26.39 12.70
N ILE A 66 -0.82 26.55 12.23
CA ILE A 66 0.22 25.52 12.37
C ILE A 66 0.48 25.21 13.84
N THR A 67 0.65 26.24 14.68
CA THR A 67 0.85 26.06 16.13
C THR A 67 -0.33 25.35 16.78
N PHE A 68 -1.57 25.72 16.43
CA PHE A 68 -2.77 25.04 16.92
C PHE A 68 -2.77 23.55 16.54
N CYS A 69 -2.49 23.22 15.28
CA CYS A 69 -2.42 21.82 14.84
C CYS A 69 -1.32 21.03 15.57
N LEU A 70 -0.14 21.63 15.77
CA LEU A 70 0.97 21.03 16.52
C LEU A 70 0.61 20.79 18.00
N LEU A 71 -0.14 21.70 18.63
CA LEU A 71 -0.65 21.50 19.99
C LEU A 71 -1.62 20.33 20.05
N VAL A 72 -2.55 20.22 19.10
CA VAL A 72 -3.46 19.05 18.99
C VAL A 72 -2.66 17.76 18.84
N PHE A 73 -1.61 17.73 18.01
CA PHE A 73 -0.73 16.56 17.86
C PHE A 73 0.01 16.20 19.14
N THR A 74 0.45 17.20 19.89
CA THR A 74 1.14 17.00 21.17
C THR A 74 0.19 16.38 22.19
N ILE A 75 -1.02 16.92 22.32
CA ILE A 75 -2.06 16.38 23.20
C ILE A 75 -2.41 14.95 22.80
N GLU A 76 -2.61 14.71 21.51
CA GLU A 76 -2.90 13.38 20.95
C GLU A 76 -1.80 12.35 21.32
N TYR A 77 -0.53 12.71 21.15
CA TYR A 77 0.59 11.82 21.47
C TYR A 77 0.72 11.56 22.97
N ILE A 78 0.54 12.57 23.81
CA ILE A 78 0.54 12.42 25.29
C ILE A 78 -0.59 11.49 25.72
N LEU A 79 -1.82 11.69 25.19
CA LEU A 79 -2.96 10.85 25.49
C LEU A 79 -2.70 9.38 25.13
N ARG A 80 -2.02 9.11 24.00
CA ARG A 80 -1.65 7.74 23.59
C ARG A 80 -0.63 7.08 24.51
N ILE A 81 0.44 7.81 24.88
CA ILE A 81 1.43 7.28 25.83
C ILE A 81 0.78 7.05 27.21
N TRP A 82 -0.17 7.89 27.59
CA TRP A 82 -0.86 7.77 28.85
C TRP A 82 -1.86 6.59 28.86
N SER A 83 -2.60 6.37 27.77
CA SER A 83 -3.62 5.32 27.66
C SER A 83 -3.05 3.94 27.35
N CYS A 84 -1.81 3.82 26.84
CA CYS A 84 -1.22 2.55 26.44
C CYS A 84 -1.06 1.54 27.58
N THR A 85 -1.04 1.98 28.84
CA THR A 85 -0.94 1.09 30.00
C THR A 85 -2.20 0.26 30.28
N SER A 86 -3.31 0.56 29.62
CA SER A 86 -4.53 -0.25 29.73
C SER A 86 -4.59 -1.40 28.71
N ALA A 87 -3.59 -1.54 27.84
CA ALA A 87 -3.50 -2.67 26.94
C ALA A 87 -3.14 -3.97 27.72
N PRO A 88 -3.79 -5.11 27.44
CA PRO A 88 -3.63 -6.34 28.22
C PRO A 88 -2.20 -6.92 28.20
N THR A 89 -1.37 -6.48 27.26
CA THR A 89 0.03 -6.91 27.10
C THR A 89 1.02 -6.04 27.87
N ILE A 90 0.61 -4.88 28.41
CA ILE A 90 1.50 -3.89 29.02
C ILE A 90 1.27 -3.82 30.53
N THR A 91 2.31 -4.13 31.31
CA THR A 91 2.33 -4.19 32.78
C THR A 91 2.52 -2.83 33.47
N GLY A 92 2.40 -1.72 32.72
CA GLY A 92 2.52 -0.36 33.23
C GLY A 92 3.96 0.13 33.48
N ARG A 93 4.98 -0.67 33.18
CA ARG A 93 6.40 -0.33 33.38
C ARG A 93 6.89 0.70 32.37
N PHE A 94 7.82 1.57 32.78
CA PHE A 94 8.42 2.60 31.94
C PHE A 94 9.06 2.03 30.65
N SER A 95 9.77 0.90 30.76
CA SER A 95 10.42 0.25 29.61
C SER A 95 9.42 -0.22 28.55
N GLU A 96 8.19 -0.58 28.93
CA GLU A 96 7.16 -1.01 27.98
C GLU A 96 6.48 0.18 27.29
N ARG A 97 6.39 1.33 27.96
CA ARG A 97 5.98 2.58 27.32
C ARG A 97 7.01 3.05 26.29
N LEU A 98 8.30 2.90 26.60
CA LEU A 98 9.38 3.20 25.65
C LEU A 98 9.32 2.25 24.44
N ARG A 99 9.10 0.95 24.67
CA ARG A 99 8.88 -0.03 23.58
C ARG A 99 7.67 0.31 22.71
N TYR A 100 6.61 0.89 23.29
CA TYR A 100 5.46 1.38 22.51
C TYR A 100 5.83 2.61 21.68
N ALA A 101 6.57 3.56 22.26
CA ALA A 101 7.00 4.78 21.59
C ALA A 101 7.98 4.54 20.43
N THR A 102 8.72 3.42 20.43
CA THR A 102 9.60 3.03 19.32
C THR A 102 8.87 2.34 18.16
N GLY A 103 7.55 2.21 18.21
CA GLY A 103 6.76 1.75 17.07
C GLY A 103 6.83 2.72 15.89
N PHE A 104 6.80 2.20 14.65
CA PHE A 104 6.97 3.02 13.43
C PHE A 104 6.04 4.24 13.36
N TYR A 105 4.75 4.06 13.66
CA TYR A 105 3.78 5.18 13.63
C TYR A 105 3.93 6.15 14.82
N GLN A 106 4.41 5.66 15.96
CA GLN A 106 4.68 6.46 17.15
C GLN A 106 5.93 7.33 16.96
N ILE A 107 6.95 6.82 16.24
CA ILE A 107 8.11 7.62 15.82
C ILE A 107 7.66 8.76 14.91
N ILE A 108 6.78 8.50 13.93
CA ILE A 108 6.23 9.56 13.07
C ILE A 108 5.49 10.62 13.90
N ASP A 109 4.70 10.20 14.91
CA ASP A 109 4.03 11.15 15.81
C ASP A 109 5.01 12.01 16.60
N LEU A 110 6.07 11.40 17.14
CA LEU A 110 7.11 12.09 17.87
C LEU A 110 7.83 13.11 16.99
N ILE A 111 8.25 12.71 15.78
CA ILE A 111 8.92 13.60 14.82
C ILE A 111 8.01 14.77 14.43
N SER A 112 6.71 14.52 14.30
CA SER A 112 5.74 15.56 13.94
C SER A 112 5.52 16.61 15.03
N ILE A 113 5.96 16.35 16.28
CA ILE A 113 5.91 17.31 17.39
C ILE A 113 7.21 18.11 17.51
N ILE A 114 8.32 17.62 16.93
CA ILE A 114 9.62 18.30 16.93
C ILE A 114 9.52 19.77 16.49
N PRO A 115 8.76 20.15 15.43
CA PRO A 115 8.63 21.56 15.03
C PRO A 115 8.18 22.52 16.13
N LEU A 116 7.44 22.04 17.13
CA LEU A 116 6.99 22.84 18.27
C LEU A 116 8.12 23.08 19.28
N ILE A 117 8.99 22.08 19.47
CA ILE A 117 10.06 22.08 20.48
C ILE A 117 11.37 22.64 19.90
N PHE A 118 11.62 22.43 18.62
CA PHE A 118 12.88 22.76 17.94
C PHE A 118 13.30 24.24 18.07
N PRO A 119 12.41 25.25 17.96
CA PRO A 119 12.82 26.65 18.09
C PRO A 119 13.40 27.01 19.48
N VAL A 120 13.10 26.22 20.52
CA VAL A 120 13.65 26.41 21.87
C VAL A 120 15.13 26.06 21.93
N PHE A 121 15.57 25.09 21.14
CA PHE A 121 16.96 24.62 21.11
C PHE A 121 17.77 25.22 19.96
N PHE A 122 17.13 25.48 18.81
CA PHE A 122 17.77 25.98 17.59
C PHE A 122 16.94 27.13 16.99
N PRO A 123 17.09 28.37 17.51
CA PRO A 123 16.26 29.51 17.12
C PRO A 123 16.50 30.00 15.68
N THR A 124 17.64 29.66 15.07
CA THR A 124 18.12 30.27 13.81
C THR A 124 17.88 29.39 12.57
N ASP A 125 17.54 28.10 12.72
CA ASP A 125 17.47 27.14 11.61
C ASP A 125 16.06 26.97 11.02
N PHE A 126 15.60 28.01 10.32
CA PHE A 126 14.26 28.04 9.72
C PHE A 126 14.04 27.03 8.58
N ALA A 127 15.10 26.58 7.90
CA ALA A 127 15.00 25.58 6.83
C ALA A 127 14.68 24.17 7.38
N LEU A 128 15.38 23.75 8.44
CA LEU A 128 15.13 22.48 9.09
C LEU A 128 13.75 22.44 9.75
N LEU A 129 13.33 23.55 10.37
CA LEU A 129 11.98 23.72 10.90
C LEU A 129 10.90 23.46 9.83
N ARG A 130 11.06 24.03 8.63
CA ARG A 130 10.14 23.81 7.51
C ARG A 130 10.13 22.33 7.08
N GLY A 131 11.31 21.71 7.01
CA GLY A 131 11.43 20.27 6.72
C GLY A 131 10.69 19.39 7.73
N PHE A 132 10.91 19.59 9.03
CA PHE A 132 10.22 18.82 10.08
C PHE A 132 8.70 19.01 10.05
N ARG A 133 8.20 20.21 9.74
CA ARG A 133 6.75 20.45 9.59
C ARG A 133 6.15 19.59 8.48
N LEU A 134 6.82 19.45 7.34
CA LEU A 134 6.37 18.63 6.21
C LEU A 134 6.29 17.15 6.57
N ILE A 135 7.15 16.64 7.47
CA ILE A 135 7.11 15.25 7.93
C ILE A 135 5.75 14.90 8.56
N SER A 136 5.02 15.89 9.10
CA SER A 136 3.68 15.70 9.67
C SER A 136 2.68 15.08 8.67
N ILE A 137 2.90 15.21 7.35
CA ILE A 137 2.05 14.56 6.33
C ILE A 137 2.08 13.02 6.47
N PHE A 138 3.20 12.45 6.91
CA PHE A 138 3.34 11.01 7.11
C PHE A 138 2.47 10.51 8.27
N LYS A 139 1.93 11.38 9.15
CA LYS A 139 0.92 10.97 10.14
C LYS A 139 -0.30 10.35 9.46
N LEU A 140 -0.64 10.74 8.22
CA LEU A 140 -1.71 10.12 7.43
C LEU A 140 -1.46 8.62 7.17
N GLY A 141 -0.20 8.19 7.16
CA GLY A 141 0.18 6.80 7.02
C GLY A 141 -0.43 5.89 8.10
N ARG A 142 -0.82 6.41 9.27
CA ARG A 142 -1.53 5.59 10.28
C ARG A 142 -2.86 5.02 9.79
N TYR A 143 -3.56 5.75 8.91
CA TYR A 143 -4.84 5.31 8.37
C TYR A 143 -4.63 4.14 7.39
N ALA A 144 -3.42 3.97 6.87
CA ALA A 144 -3.00 2.79 6.11
C ALA A 144 -2.95 1.53 6.97
N ARG A 145 -2.61 1.63 8.27
CA ARG A 145 -2.37 0.47 9.16
C ARG A 145 -3.56 -0.47 9.25
N ASN A 146 -4.76 0.08 9.40
CA ASN A 146 -5.99 -0.68 9.58
C ASN A 146 -6.78 -0.81 8.27
N SER A 147 -6.23 -0.35 7.14
CA SER A 147 -6.91 -0.43 5.85
C SER A 147 -6.83 -1.85 5.28
N THR A 148 -7.98 -2.52 5.22
CA THR A 148 -8.12 -3.83 4.55
C THR A 148 -7.62 -3.78 3.11
N SER A 149 -7.84 -2.67 2.41
CA SER A 149 -7.39 -2.47 1.02
C SER A 149 -5.87 -2.40 0.89
N LEU A 150 -5.18 -1.72 1.81
CA LEU A 150 -3.72 -1.67 1.79
C LEU A 150 -3.10 -2.99 2.26
N ALA A 151 -3.74 -3.68 3.21
CA ALA A 151 -3.35 -5.03 3.58
C ALA A 151 -3.47 -6.00 2.40
N LEU A 152 -4.55 -5.87 1.61
CA LEU A 152 -4.78 -6.63 0.38
C LEU A 152 -3.70 -6.33 -0.67
N LEU A 153 -3.43 -5.04 -0.96
CA LEU A 153 -2.35 -4.62 -1.84
C LEU A 153 -1.01 -5.23 -1.41
N LYS A 154 -0.67 -5.13 -0.11
CA LYS A 154 0.57 -5.69 0.45
C LYS A 154 0.65 -7.20 0.22
N ARG A 155 -0.43 -7.94 0.43
CA ARG A 155 -0.46 -9.39 0.18
C ARG A 155 -0.21 -9.70 -1.29
N VAL A 156 -0.85 -8.99 -2.22
CA VAL A 156 -0.66 -9.16 -3.67
C VAL A 156 0.80 -8.89 -4.06
N VAL A 157 1.38 -7.77 -3.62
CA VAL A 157 2.77 -7.41 -3.93
C VAL A 157 3.76 -8.45 -3.38
N ILE A 158 3.57 -8.91 -2.15
CA ILE A 158 4.44 -9.94 -1.56
C ILE A 158 4.28 -11.28 -2.29
N LYS A 159 3.06 -11.67 -2.64
CA LYS A 159 2.76 -12.92 -3.35
C LYS A 159 3.36 -12.92 -4.76
N LYS A 160 3.32 -11.78 -5.46
CA LYS A 160 3.84 -11.62 -6.83
C LYS A 160 5.24 -10.99 -6.86
N ARG A 161 5.98 -11.01 -5.75
CA ARG A 161 7.26 -10.29 -5.59
C ARG A 161 8.29 -10.61 -6.68
N GLU A 162 8.36 -11.87 -7.11
CA GLU A 162 9.34 -12.32 -8.10
C GLU A 162 9.10 -11.63 -9.45
N ILE A 163 7.84 -11.60 -9.89
CA ILE A 163 7.43 -10.92 -11.13
C ILE A 163 7.72 -9.42 -11.03
N PHE A 164 7.40 -8.78 -9.89
CA PHE A 164 7.73 -7.36 -9.67
C PHE A 164 9.23 -7.10 -9.69
N THR A 165 10.05 -7.97 -9.09
CA THR A 165 11.52 -7.85 -9.11
C THR A 165 12.06 -7.96 -10.53
N ILE A 166 11.60 -8.94 -11.31
CA ILE A 166 12.00 -9.11 -12.73
C ILE A 166 11.59 -7.89 -13.55
N MET A 167 10.38 -7.38 -13.33
CA MET A 167 9.87 -6.20 -14.02
C MET A 167 10.68 -4.93 -13.70
N ILE A 168 11.01 -4.69 -12.43
CA ILE A 168 11.85 -3.55 -12.02
C ILE A 168 13.26 -3.69 -12.60
N PHE A 169 13.83 -4.91 -12.57
CA PHE A 169 15.12 -5.18 -13.20
C PHE A 169 15.09 -4.84 -14.69
N PHE A 170 14.06 -5.30 -15.41
CA PHE A 170 13.93 -5.04 -16.84
C PHE A 170 13.64 -3.56 -17.14
N LEU A 171 12.90 -2.85 -16.27
CA LEU A 171 12.71 -1.38 -16.35
C LEU A 171 14.02 -0.62 -16.25
N VAL A 172 14.82 -0.93 -15.22
CA VAL A 172 16.13 -0.30 -15.02
C VAL A 172 17.04 -0.64 -16.21
N PHE A 173 17.03 -1.88 -16.68
CA PHE A 173 17.79 -2.31 -17.85
C PHE A 173 17.40 -1.51 -19.09
N VAL A 174 16.10 -1.41 -19.42
CA VAL A 174 15.61 -0.65 -20.58
C VAL A 174 16.02 0.82 -20.47
N ILE A 175 15.89 1.45 -19.30
CA ILE A 175 16.30 2.84 -19.09
C ILE A 175 17.79 3.01 -19.34
N LEU A 176 18.65 2.21 -18.69
CA LEU A 176 20.11 2.35 -18.81
C LEU A 176 20.61 2.04 -20.23
N PHE A 177 20.09 0.98 -20.83
CA PHE A 177 20.44 0.57 -22.18
C PHE A 177 20.02 1.61 -23.22
N SER A 178 18.77 2.08 -23.14
CA SER A 178 18.24 3.15 -24.01
C SER A 178 19.03 4.44 -23.87
N SER A 179 19.40 4.81 -22.64
CA SER A 179 20.19 6.01 -22.37
C SER A 179 21.57 5.95 -22.99
N THR A 180 22.23 4.78 -22.89
CA THR A 180 23.56 4.57 -23.45
C THR A 180 23.53 4.64 -24.97
N ILE A 181 22.58 3.95 -25.61
CA ILE A 181 22.41 4.00 -27.06
C ILE A 181 22.09 5.42 -27.52
N MET A 182 21.16 6.10 -26.85
CA MET A 182 20.75 7.42 -27.28
C MET A 182 21.86 8.45 -27.09
N TYR A 183 22.66 8.34 -26.03
CA TYR A 183 23.88 9.12 -25.89
C TYR A 183 24.83 8.90 -27.07
N LEU A 184 25.12 7.64 -27.45
CA LEU A 184 26.03 7.35 -28.57
C LEU A 184 25.53 7.87 -29.92
N VAL A 185 24.21 7.86 -30.13
CA VAL A 185 23.60 8.24 -31.42
C VAL A 185 23.34 9.75 -31.51
N GLU A 186 22.95 10.41 -30.41
CA GLU A 186 22.54 11.81 -30.42
C GLU A 186 23.59 12.78 -29.86
N ASN A 187 24.60 12.33 -29.12
CA ASN A 187 25.58 13.25 -28.50
C ASN A 187 26.29 14.14 -29.53
N HIS A 188 26.67 13.59 -30.69
CA HIS A 188 27.32 14.37 -31.74
C HIS A 188 26.40 15.44 -32.35
N ALA A 189 25.09 15.17 -32.45
CA ALA A 189 24.12 16.09 -33.01
C ALA A 189 23.58 17.10 -31.98
N GLN A 190 23.57 16.72 -30.70
CA GLN A 190 23.02 17.49 -29.59
C GLN A 190 23.87 17.34 -28.32
N PRO A 191 25.12 17.85 -28.31
CA PRO A 191 26.05 17.67 -27.20
C PRO A 191 25.56 18.32 -25.90
N ASP A 192 24.74 19.38 -25.98
CA ASP A 192 24.19 20.04 -24.78
C ASP A 192 23.03 19.27 -24.15
N LYS A 193 22.27 18.51 -24.94
CA LYS A 193 21.07 17.78 -24.50
C LYS A 193 21.41 16.34 -24.09
N PHE A 194 22.13 15.63 -24.96
CA PHE A 194 22.66 14.29 -24.69
C PHE A 194 24.12 14.39 -24.25
N SER A 195 24.40 15.24 -23.25
CA SER A 195 25.77 15.57 -22.80
C SER A 195 26.49 14.44 -22.08
N SER A 196 25.74 13.53 -21.47
CA SER A 196 26.26 12.40 -20.71
C SER A 196 25.20 11.30 -20.61
N ILE A 197 25.61 10.09 -20.23
CA ILE A 197 24.66 8.99 -19.99
C ILE A 197 23.63 9.36 -18.90
N PRO A 198 23.99 9.98 -17.75
CA PRO A 198 23.00 10.47 -16.79
C PRO A 198 21.99 11.49 -17.35
N ALA A 199 22.42 12.39 -18.24
CA ALA A 199 21.50 13.30 -18.93
C ALA A 199 20.54 12.53 -19.86
N ALA A 200 21.03 11.49 -20.54
CA ALA A 200 20.21 10.60 -21.35
C ALA A 200 19.24 9.73 -20.50
N ILE A 201 19.60 9.41 -19.25
CA ILE A 201 18.71 8.71 -18.29
C ILE A 201 17.47 9.54 -17.99
N TRP A 202 17.61 10.87 -17.84
CA TRP A 202 16.44 11.76 -17.69
C TRP A 202 15.48 11.62 -18.88
N TRP A 203 16.00 11.71 -20.10
CA TRP A 203 15.21 11.51 -21.32
C TRP A 203 14.55 10.11 -21.38
N ALA A 204 15.31 9.05 -21.12
CA ALA A 204 14.82 7.68 -21.16
C ALA A 204 13.73 7.44 -20.09
N MET A 205 13.90 7.98 -18.88
CA MET A 205 12.86 7.92 -17.84
C MET A 205 11.59 8.63 -18.30
N MET A 206 11.65 9.85 -18.80
CA MET A 206 10.47 10.59 -19.27
C MET A 206 9.76 9.91 -20.45
N THR A 207 10.54 9.28 -21.33
CA THR A 207 10.02 8.56 -22.50
C THR A 207 9.36 7.24 -22.11
N VAL A 208 10.05 6.40 -21.34
CA VAL A 208 9.54 5.10 -20.87
C VAL A 208 8.34 5.26 -19.97
N THR A 209 8.32 6.29 -19.11
CA THR A 209 7.18 6.64 -18.22
C THR A 209 6.02 7.37 -18.91
N THR A 210 6.12 7.57 -20.23
CA THR A 210 5.12 8.27 -21.04
C THR A 210 4.76 9.66 -20.55
N VAL A 211 5.65 10.31 -19.77
CA VAL A 211 5.47 11.71 -19.32
C VAL A 211 5.82 12.66 -20.45
N GLY A 212 7.01 12.49 -21.05
CA GLY A 212 7.43 13.21 -22.26
C GLY A 212 7.36 14.73 -22.17
N TYR A 213 8.11 15.37 -21.26
CA TYR A 213 8.17 16.84 -21.14
C TYR A 213 8.57 17.56 -22.44
N GLY A 214 9.31 16.90 -23.34
CA GLY A 214 9.73 17.45 -24.63
C GLY A 214 10.94 18.39 -24.55
N ASP A 215 11.61 18.46 -23.41
CA ASP A 215 12.82 19.24 -23.14
C ASP A 215 14.08 18.64 -23.78
N ILE A 216 14.11 17.32 -23.92
CA ILE A 216 15.13 16.52 -24.62
C ILE A 216 14.39 15.51 -25.53
N TYR A 217 14.84 15.38 -26.78
CA TYR A 217 14.32 14.35 -27.71
C TYR A 217 15.34 14.11 -28.84
N PRO A 218 15.36 12.91 -29.46
CA PRO A 218 16.25 12.63 -30.57
C PRO A 218 15.88 13.44 -31.82
N ILE A 219 16.88 14.05 -32.45
CA ILE A 219 16.69 14.77 -33.72
C ILE A 219 17.21 13.99 -34.92
N THR A 220 18.14 13.05 -34.71
CA THR A 220 18.71 12.26 -35.80
C THR A 220 17.70 11.23 -36.32
N PRO A 221 17.71 10.88 -37.62
CA PRO A 221 16.82 9.85 -38.15
C PRO A 221 16.98 8.50 -37.43
N LEU A 222 18.22 8.13 -37.10
CA LEU A 222 18.53 6.90 -36.36
C LEU A 222 17.99 6.96 -34.93
N GLY A 223 18.23 8.06 -34.21
CA GLY A 223 17.74 8.25 -32.85
C GLY A 223 16.21 8.26 -32.77
N LYS A 224 15.52 8.85 -33.76
CA LYS A 224 14.04 8.79 -33.84
C LYS A 224 13.53 7.37 -34.05
N THR A 225 14.20 6.60 -34.90
CA THR A 225 13.84 5.19 -35.17
C THR A 225 14.00 4.34 -33.90
N ILE A 226 15.16 4.43 -33.25
CA ILE A 226 15.45 3.71 -32.00
C ILE A 226 14.51 4.19 -30.89
N GLY A 227 14.32 5.50 -30.75
CA GLY A 227 13.42 6.11 -29.77
C GLY A 227 11.97 5.65 -29.91
N SER A 228 11.51 5.39 -31.13
CA SER A 228 10.17 4.83 -31.39
C SER A 228 10.03 3.42 -30.82
N PHE A 229 11.02 2.55 -31.02
CA PHE A 229 11.05 1.20 -30.43
C PHE A 229 11.14 1.24 -28.90
N ILE A 230 11.99 2.14 -28.35
CA ILE A 230 12.12 2.33 -26.90
C ILE A 230 10.78 2.76 -26.29
N THR A 231 10.09 3.70 -26.93
CA THR A 231 8.79 4.20 -26.46
C THR A 231 7.76 3.06 -26.42
N LEU A 232 7.68 2.26 -27.49
CA LEU A 232 6.78 1.11 -27.54
C LEU A 232 7.09 0.08 -26.44
N ALA A 233 8.37 -0.27 -26.27
CA ALA A 233 8.81 -1.20 -25.23
C ALA A 233 8.48 -0.67 -23.82
N GLY A 234 8.67 0.63 -23.58
CA GLY A 234 8.38 1.28 -22.31
C GLY A 234 6.89 1.23 -21.93
N VAL A 235 6.00 1.53 -22.90
CA VAL A 235 4.55 1.45 -22.70
C VAL A 235 4.13 0.03 -22.33
N LEU A 236 4.62 -0.98 -23.06
CA LEU A 236 4.30 -2.39 -22.79
C LEU A 236 4.76 -2.82 -21.39
N LEU A 237 5.93 -2.37 -20.99
CA LEU A 237 6.50 -2.67 -19.68
C LEU A 237 5.67 -2.08 -18.53
N LEU A 238 5.20 -0.84 -18.67
CA LEU A 238 4.40 -0.16 -17.65
C LEU A 238 2.95 -0.64 -17.58
N ALA A 239 2.46 -1.34 -18.59
CA ALA A 239 1.16 -2.00 -18.53
C ALA A 239 1.16 -3.21 -17.57
N LEU A 240 2.28 -3.93 -17.46
CA LEU A 240 2.43 -5.14 -16.63
C LEU A 240 2.10 -4.94 -15.14
N PRO A 241 2.63 -3.94 -14.40
CA PRO A 241 2.33 -3.80 -12.97
C PRO A 241 0.84 -3.58 -12.72
N SER A 242 0.17 -2.80 -13.58
CA SER A 242 -1.28 -2.58 -13.48
C SER A 242 -2.04 -3.90 -13.67
N ALA A 243 -1.70 -4.69 -14.69
CA ALA A 243 -2.33 -5.98 -14.96
C ALA A 243 -2.09 -7.01 -13.84
N ILE A 244 -0.86 -7.08 -13.31
CA ILE A 244 -0.49 -7.98 -12.21
C ILE A 244 -1.23 -7.60 -10.93
N LEU A 245 -1.33 -6.30 -10.62
CA LEU A 245 -2.11 -5.84 -9.47
C LEU A 245 -3.59 -6.17 -9.64
N ALA A 246 -4.18 -5.89 -10.81
CA ALA A 246 -5.59 -6.14 -11.07
C ALA A 246 -5.94 -7.64 -10.91
N THR A 247 -5.18 -8.52 -11.55
CA THR A 247 -5.35 -9.98 -11.43
C THR A 247 -5.10 -10.47 -10.01
N GLY A 248 -4.08 -9.96 -9.33
CA GLY A 248 -3.80 -10.29 -7.93
C GLY A 248 -4.90 -9.84 -6.96
N PHE A 249 -5.51 -8.67 -7.19
CA PHE A 249 -6.65 -8.19 -6.40
C PHE A 249 -7.88 -9.08 -6.57
N ILE A 250 -8.15 -9.54 -7.79
CA ILE A 250 -9.26 -10.46 -8.08
C ILE A 250 -9.01 -11.81 -7.38
N GLU A 251 -7.81 -12.39 -7.56
CA GLU A 251 -7.41 -13.67 -6.99
C GLU A 251 -7.52 -13.68 -5.45
N GLU A 252 -7.04 -12.61 -4.80
CA GLU A 252 -7.05 -12.51 -3.35
C GLU A 252 -8.44 -12.13 -2.78
N ARG A 253 -9.30 -11.47 -3.57
CA ARG A 253 -10.72 -11.27 -3.20
C ARG A 253 -11.53 -12.55 -3.29
N GLN A 254 -11.38 -13.34 -4.36
CA GLN A 254 -12.05 -14.63 -4.52
C GLN A 254 -11.69 -15.56 -3.37
N LYS A 255 -10.39 -15.68 -3.06
CA LYS A 255 -9.90 -16.46 -1.93
C LYS A 255 -10.50 -16.02 -0.58
N ASN A 256 -10.69 -14.72 -0.36
CA ASN A 256 -11.22 -14.18 0.89
C ASN A 256 -12.75 -14.25 1.00
N ASN A 257 -13.48 -14.33 -0.13
CA ASN A 257 -14.94 -14.50 -0.15
C ASN A 257 -15.39 -15.96 -0.01
N GLY A 258 -14.47 -16.92 0.08
CA GLY A 258 -14.84 -18.34 0.18
C GLY A 258 -15.27 -18.96 -1.15
N ASP A 259 -15.27 -18.18 -2.24
CA ASP A 259 -15.26 -18.69 -3.60
C ASP A 259 -13.86 -19.25 -3.87
N ARG A 260 -13.60 -20.45 -3.32
CA ARG A 260 -12.63 -21.34 -3.94
C ARG A 260 -12.96 -21.33 -5.44
N PRO A 261 -11.98 -21.15 -6.35
CA PRO A 261 -12.24 -21.43 -7.75
C PRO A 261 -12.82 -22.84 -7.77
N ASP A 262 -14.07 -22.83 -8.16
CA ASP A 262 -15.03 -23.89 -8.26
C ASP A 262 -14.50 -25.31 -7.98
N ASN A 263 -15.12 -26.00 -7.03
CA ASN A 263 -15.06 -27.45 -6.98
C ASN A 263 -15.50 -28.07 -8.34
N SER A 264 -15.92 -27.32 -9.37
CA SER A 264 -16.25 -27.87 -10.69
C SER A 264 -15.14 -28.63 -11.38
N GLU A 265 -13.85 -28.27 -11.30
CA GLU A 265 -12.81 -29.12 -11.92
C GLU A 265 -12.70 -30.47 -11.20
N ASP A 266 -12.62 -30.45 -9.86
CA ASP A 266 -12.58 -31.67 -9.03
C ASP A 266 -13.92 -32.45 -9.05
N ASN A 267 -15.06 -31.77 -9.20
CA ASN A 267 -16.39 -32.35 -9.31
C ASN A 267 -16.67 -32.89 -10.72
N LEU A 268 -16.17 -32.26 -11.79
CA LEU A 268 -16.25 -32.77 -13.15
C LEU A 268 -15.39 -34.02 -13.28
N GLU A 269 -14.17 -34.01 -12.75
CA GLU A 269 -13.28 -35.16 -12.79
C GLU A 269 -13.89 -36.35 -12.02
N LYS A 270 -14.41 -36.09 -10.81
CA LYS A 270 -15.18 -37.10 -10.03
C LYS A 270 -16.48 -37.52 -10.70
N SER A 271 -17.18 -36.63 -11.40
CA SER A 271 -18.42 -36.98 -12.11
C SER A 271 -18.12 -37.80 -13.38
N GLY A 272 -17.00 -37.55 -14.04
CA GLY A 272 -16.51 -38.35 -15.17
C GLY A 272 -16.11 -39.76 -14.74
N GLN A 273 -15.37 -39.89 -13.63
CA GLN A 273 -15.03 -41.19 -13.04
C GLN A 273 -16.27 -41.98 -12.62
N MET A 274 -17.26 -41.30 -12.03
CA MET A 274 -18.53 -41.91 -11.63
C MET A 274 -19.33 -42.44 -12.84
N MET A 275 -19.37 -41.68 -13.94
CA MET A 275 -20.00 -42.12 -15.19
C MET A 275 -19.29 -43.34 -15.78
N ASP A 276 -17.95 -43.37 -15.82
CA ASP A 276 -17.19 -44.53 -16.33
C ASP A 276 -17.47 -45.81 -15.50
N LEU A 277 -17.54 -45.68 -14.17
CA LEU A 277 -17.88 -46.83 -13.30
C LEU A 277 -19.30 -47.35 -13.52
N LEU A 278 -20.28 -46.45 -13.70
CA LEU A 278 -21.67 -46.83 -13.98
C LEU A 278 -21.83 -47.46 -15.38
N GLU A 279 -21.09 -46.97 -16.36
CA GLU A 279 -21.07 -47.51 -17.73
C GLU A 279 -20.45 -48.91 -17.76
N ARG A 280 -19.34 -49.13 -17.04
CA ARG A 280 -18.74 -50.46 -16.87
C ARG A 280 -19.67 -51.43 -16.16
N ALA A 281 -20.32 -51.00 -15.08
CA ALA A 281 -21.30 -51.81 -14.38
C ALA A 281 -22.50 -52.18 -15.28
N ALA A 282 -22.97 -51.23 -16.10
CA ALA A 282 -24.05 -51.49 -17.07
C ALA A 282 -23.63 -52.49 -18.15
N GLY A 283 -22.40 -52.39 -18.66
CA GLY A 283 -21.86 -53.35 -19.63
C GLY A 283 -21.65 -54.76 -19.07
N LEU A 284 -21.34 -54.89 -17.77
CA LEU A 284 -21.27 -56.20 -17.10
C LEU A 284 -22.66 -56.84 -16.93
N ARG A 285 -23.68 -56.02 -16.67
CA ARG A 285 -25.08 -56.45 -16.61
C ARG A 285 -25.57 -56.94 -17.97
N GLU A 286 -25.29 -56.19 -19.04
CA GLU A 286 -25.70 -56.56 -20.40
C GLU A 286 -25.05 -57.86 -20.88
N LYS A 287 -23.82 -58.15 -20.43
CA LYS A 287 -23.11 -59.41 -20.68
C LYS A 287 -23.58 -60.58 -19.79
N GLY A 288 -24.53 -60.35 -18.87
CA GLY A 288 -25.05 -61.34 -17.94
C GLY A 288 -24.06 -61.78 -16.86
N ILE A 289 -23.01 -60.99 -16.61
CA ILE A 289 -21.96 -61.31 -15.62
C ILE A 289 -22.42 -60.96 -14.20
N ILE A 290 -23.26 -59.94 -14.07
CA ILE A 290 -23.87 -59.51 -12.80
C ILE A 290 -25.39 -59.50 -12.92
N THR A 291 -26.06 -59.76 -11.81
CA THR A 291 -27.53 -59.76 -11.68
C THR A 291 -28.09 -58.35 -11.54
N ASP A 292 -29.40 -58.20 -11.75
CA ASP A 292 -30.11 -56.91 -11.60
C ASP A 292 -30.05 -56.36 -10.17
N GLU A 293 -30.02 -57.25 -9.16
CA GLU A 293 -29.84 -56.88 -7.76
C GLU A 293 -28.42 -56.38 -7.49
N GLU A 294 -27.39 -57.10 -7.95
CA GLU A 294 -25.98 -56.69 -7.78
C GLU A 294 -25.67 -55.35 -8.48
N TYR A 295 -26.23 -55.12 -9.68
CA TYR A 295 -26.10 -53.83 -10.36
C TYR A 295 -26.74 -52.68 -9.55
N SER A 296 -27.89 -52.94 -8.91
CA SER A 296 -28.59 -51.96 -8.10
C SER A 296 -27.81 -51.61 -6.82
N GLU A 297 -27.16 -52.60 -6.19
CA GLU A 297 -26.27 -52.39 -5.05
C GLU A 297 -25.02 -51.58 -5.41
N ILE A 298 -24.36 -51.91 -6.52
CA ILE A 298 -23.18 -51.18 -7.01
C ILE A 298 -23.53 -49.73 -7.32
N LYS A 299 -24.66 -49.50 -8.00
CA LYS A 299 -25.17 -48.16 -8.30
C LYS A 299 -25.48 -47.38 -7.03
N ALA A 300 -26.09 -48.01 -6.03
CA ALA A 300 -26.37 -47.38 -4.74
C ALA A 300 -25.09 -47.03 -3.98
N GLY A 301 -24.08 -47.92 -3.99
CA GLY A 301 -22.77 -47.70 -3.39
C GLY A 301 -22.06 -46.48 -3.99
N ILE A 302 -21.97 -46.42 -5.32
CA ILE A 302 -21.33 -45.32 -6.06
C ILE A 302 -22.02 -43.97 -5.80
N ILE A 303 -23.34 -43.95 -5.64
CA ILE A 303 -24.11 -42.73 -5.34
C ILE A 303 -23.98 -42.33 -3.86
N SER A 304 -23.89 -43.30 -2.95
CA SER A 304 -23.83 -43.05 -1.50
C SER A 304 -22.50 -42.48 -1.01
N GLU A 305 -21.39 -42.75 -1.72
CA GLU A 305 -20.04 -42.29 -1.35
C GLU A 305 -19.86 -40.76 -1.51
N LYS A 306 -20.90 -40.05 -1.97
CA LYS A 306 -20.87 -38.62 -2.34
C LYS A 306 -21.91 -37.73 -1.63
N LEU A 307 -22.70 -38.28 -0.68
CA LEU A 307 -23.58 -37.54 0.24
C LEU A 307 -22.86 -37.23 1.55
#